data_AF-A0A1B6NRN0-F1
#
_entry.id   AF-A0A1B6NRN0-F1
#
_cell.length_a   1.000
_cell.length_b   1.000
_cell.length_c   1.000
_cell.angle_alpha   90.00
_cell.angle_beta   90.00
_cell.angle_gamma   90.00
#
_symmetry.space_group_name_H-M   'P 1'
#
loop_
_entity.id
_entity.type
_entity.pdbx_description
1 polymer ?
#
loop_
_entity_poly.entity_id
_entity_poly.type
_entity_poly.pdbx_seq_one_letter_code
_entity_poly.pdbx_strand_id
1 'polypeptide(L)' 'MTHPLIKKYNLEPHPEGGFYRQVFRSENKTTSYVHGASRPAL' A
#
# COMPACT_ATOMS: atom_id res chain seq x y z
N MET A 1 -12.10 21.64 -2.43
CA MET A 1 -12.89 20.52 -2.98
C MET A 1 -11.95 19.34 -3.18
N THR A 2 -12.21 18.21 -2.53
CA THR A 2 -11.42 16.99 -2.68
C THR A 2 -11.61 16.41 -4.08
N HIS A 3 -10.52 16.03 -4.76
CA HIS A 3 -10.58 15.49 -6.12
C HIS A 3 -11.51 14.27 -6.18
N PRO A 4 -12.38 14.11 -7.19
CA PRO A 4 -13.39 13.06 -7.24
C PRO A 4 -12.81 11.64 -7.16
N LEU A 5 -11.57 11.43 -7.64
CA LEU A 5 -10.89 10.13 -7.55
C LEU A 5 -10.48 9.77 -6.11
N ILE A 6 -10.14 10.76 -5.28
CA ILE A 6 -9.78 10.52 -3.87
C ILE A 6 -10.99 9.95 -3.13
N LYS A 7 -12.17 10.54 -3.36
CA LYS A 7 -13.42 10.04 -2.78
C LYS A 7 -13.84 8.68 -3.37
N LYS A 8 -13.76 8.53 -4.70
CA LYS A 8 -14.17 7.29 -5.38
C LYS A 8 -13.35 6.08 -4.93
N TYR A 9 -12.04 6.25 -4.75
CA TYR A 9 -11.14 5.14 -4.39
C TYR A 9 -10.79 5.11 -2.90
N ASN A 10 -11.41 5.97 -2.08
CA ASN A 10 -11.15 6.12 -0.64
C ASN A 10 -9.66 6.30 -0.32
N LEU A 11 -8.98 7.18 -1.05
CA LEU A 11 -7.55 7.38 -0.91
C LEU A 11 -7.23 8.24 0.32
N GLU A 12 -6.16 7.90 0.99
CA GLU A 12 -5.61 8.60 2.15
C GLU A 12 -4.32 9.34 1.77
N PRO A 13 -3.97 10.45 2.43
CA PRO A 13 -2.72 11.14 2.17
C PRO A 13 -1.51 10.26 2.55
N HIS A 14 -0.50 10.19 1.68
CA HIS A 14 0.75 9.48 1.97
C HIS A 14 1.78 10.42 2.61
N PRO A 15 2.60 9.98 3.59
CA PRO A 15 3.64 10.82 4.21
C PRO A 15 4.67 11.38 3.24
N GLU A 16 4.88 10.72 2.09
CA GLU A 16 5.77 11.20 1.01
C GLU A 16 5.12 12.26 0.10
N GLY A 17 3.84 12.57 0.31
CA GLY A 17 3.01 13.39 -0.56
C GLY A 17 2.15 12.56 -1.51
N GLY A 18 1.04 13.14 -1.99
CA GLY A 18 0.05 12.43 -2.81
C GLY A 18 -0.99 11.65 -2.00
N PHE A 19 -1.80 10.85 -2.69
CA PHE A 19 -2.87 10.04 -2.09
C PHE A 19 -2.77 8.59 -2.54
N TYR A 20 -2.96 7.64 -1.62
CA TYR A 20 -2.83 6.21 -1.89
C TYR A 20 -3.84 5.40 -1.08
N ARG A 21 -3.97 4.11 -1.41
CA ARG A 21 -4.62 3.12 -0.55
C ARG A 21 -4.05 1.75 -0.82
N GLN A 22 -3.73 1.00 0.23
CA GLN A 22 -3.40 -0.42 0.10
C GLN A 22 -4.69 -1.20 -0.18
N VAL A 23 -4.82 -1.73 -1.40
CA VAL A 23 -6.03 -2.46 -1.83
C VAL A 23 -5.96 -3.96 -1.57
N PHE A 24 -4.75 -4.51 -1.51
CA PHE A 24 -4.50 -5.92 -1.30
C PHE A 24 -3.19 -6.12 -0.54
N ARG A 25 -3.14 -7.19 0.22
CA ARG A 25 -1.95 -7.69 0.90
C ARG A 25 -2.07 -9.21 0.96
N SER A 26 -1.10 -9.91 0.42
CA SER A 26 -1.08 -11.36 0.39
C SER A 26 -0.89 -11.94 1.79
N GLU A 27 -1.62 -13.03 2.06
CA GLU A 27 -1.42 -13.85 3.25
C GLU A 27 -0.16 -14.70 3.15
N ASN A 28 0.23 -15.07 1.92
CA ASN A 28 1.46 -15.81 1.69
C ASN A 28 2.67 -14.92 1.99
N LYS A 29 3.63 -15.48 2.72
CA LYS A 29 4.86 -14.78 3.10
C LYS A 29 6.06 -15.38 2.39
N THR A 30 7.01 -14.51 2.06
CA THR A 30 8.33 -14.87 1.52
C THR A 30 9.42 -14.18 2.33
N THR A 31 10.65 -14.65 2.22
CA THR A 31 11.80 -14.10 2.94
C THR A 31 12.59 -13.19 2.01
N SER A 32 12.83 -11.95 2.43
CA SER A 32 13.70 -11.03 1.70
C SER A 32 15.14 -11.57 1.71
N TYR A 33 15.74 -11.76 0.53
CA TYR A 33 17.12 -12.20 0.43
C TYR A 33 18.12 -11.22 1.07
N VAL A 34 17.89 -9.92 0.91
CA VAL A 34 18.80 -8.86 1.38
C VAL A 34 18.73 -8.68 2.91
N HIS A 35 17.56 -8.86 3.50
CA HIS A 35 17.32 -8.52 4.91
C HIS A 35 16.95 -9.70 5.80
N GLY A 36 16.78 -10.91 5.23
CA GLY A 36 16.35 -12.12 5.96
C GLY A 36 14.96 -12.05 6.58
N ALA A 37 14.21 -10.97 6.37
CA ALA A 37 12.93 -10.73 7.02
C ALA A 37 11.75 -11.32 6.22
N SER A 38 10.78 -11.90 6.93
CA SER A 38 9.51 -12.38 6.36
C SER A 38 8.62 -11.21 5.97
N ARG A 39 8.14 -11.20 4.73
CA ARG A 39 7.27 -10.16 4.15
C ARG A 39 6.12 -10.79 3.35
N PRO A 40 4.97 -10.11 3.22
CA PRO A 40 3.93 -10.52 2.27
C PRO A 40 4.52 -10.67 0.86
N ALA A 41 4.11 -11.71 0.14
CA ALA A 41 4.60 -11.98 -1.21
C ALA A 41 4.06 -10.99 -2.25
N LEU A 42 2.89 -10.39 -2.00
CA LEU A 42 2.22 -9.37 -2.81
C LEU A 42 1.50 -8.36 -1.92
#